data_AF-A0AAD1YEG7-F1
#
_entry.id   AF-A0AAD1YEG7-F1
#
_cell.length_a   1.000
_cell.length_b   1.000
_cell.length_c   1.000
_cell.angle_alpha   90.00
_cell.angle_beta   90.00
_cell.angle_gamma   90.00
#
_symmetry.space_group_name_H-M   'P 1'
#
loop_
_entity.id
_entity.type
_entity.pdbx_description
1 polymer ?
#
loop_
_entity_poly.entity_id
_entity_poly.type
_entity_poly.pdbx_seq_one_letter_code
_entity_poly.pdbx_strand_id
1 'polypeptide(L)' 'MTMFQWYLFIPALKKEDKRMNKYIDFNDAKISTFQYIESWYNRKRIHSRIGFMTPQAYENLIIKST' A
#
# COMPACT_ATOMS: atom_id res chain seq x y z
N MET A 1 -6.14 7.96 -1.66
CA MET A 1 -4.68 7.75 -1.51
C MET A 1 -3.96 9.09 -1.44
N THR A 2 -3.74 9.59 -0.22
CA THR A 2 -3.09 10.89 0.00
C THR A 2 -1.60 10.84 -0.37
N MET A 3 -0.98 12.00 -0.65
CA MET A 3 0.47 12.14 -0.86
C MET A 3 1.31 11.51 0.27
N PHE A 4 0.75 11.48 1.47
CA PHE A 4 1.38 10.91 2.65
C PHE A 4 1.46 9.38 2.63
N GLN A 5 0.42 8.70 2.12
CA GLN A 5 0.48 7.25 1.90
C GLN A 5 1.51 6.87 0.85
N TRP A 6 1.68 7.68 -0.19
CA TRP A 6 2.68 7.45 -1.23
C TRP A 6 4.12 7.50 -0.70
N TYR A 7 4.42 8.44 0.20
CA TYR A 7 5.75 8.53 0.82
C TYR A 7 6.12 7.28 1.63
N LEU A 8 5.15 6.67 2.33
CA LEU A 8 5.34 5.43 3.08
C LEU A 8 5.33 4.18 2.18
N PHE A 9 4.68 4.27 1.02
CA PHE A 9 4.52 3.15 0.08
C PHE A 9 5.81 2.83 -0.65
N ILE A 10 6.53 3.83 -1.17
CA ILE A 10 7.72 3.60 -2.01
C ILE A 10 8.81 2.79 -1.27
N PRO A 11 9.18 3.11 0.00
CA PRO A 11 10.14 2.31 0.76
C PRO A 11 9.62 0.90 1.07
N ALA A 12 8.32 0.77 1.39
CA ALA A 12 7.66 -0.50 1.66
C ALA A 12 7.70 -1.43 0.45
N LEU A 13 7.32 -0.92 -0.72
CA LEU A 13 7.36 -1.65 -1.98
C LEU A 13 8.78 -2.13 -2.26
N LYS A 14 9.79 -1.25 -2.23
CA LYS A 14 11.20 -1.64 -2.48
C LYS A 14 11.72 -2.75 -1.55
N LYS A 15 11.25 -2.79 -0.30
CA LYS A 15 11.66 -3.80 0.69
C LYS A 15 10.97 -5.15 0.45
N GLU A 16 9.70 -5.12 0.10
CA GLU A 16 8.87 -6.32 -0.04
C GLU A 16 8.92 -6.93 -1.44
N ASP A 17 9.11 -6.10 -2.46
CA ASP A 17 9.31 -6.49 -3.86
C ASP A 17 10.49 -7.47 -4.02
N LYS A 18 11.62 -7.15 -3.37
CA LYS A 18 12.79 -8.04 -3.30
C LYS A 18 12.51 -9.42 -2.67
N ARG A 19 11.45 -9.54 -1.85
CA ARG A 19 11.04 -10.81 -1.21
C ARG A 19 9.97 -11.54 -2.01
N MET A 20 9.20 -10.84 -2.83
CA MET A 20 7.98 -11.38 -3.43
C MET A 20 8.19 -11.95 -4.83
N ASN A 21 9.01 -11.36 -5.71
CA ASN A 21 8.84 -11.68 -7.14
C ASN A 21 10.12 -11.79 -7.99
N LYS A 22 10.07 -12.77 -8.90
CA LYS A 22 10.71 -12.72 -10.22
C LYS A 22 9.59 -12.41 -11.22
N TYR A 23 9.58 -11.19 -11.76
CA TYR A 23 8.60 -10.81 -12.79
C TYR A 23 8.97 -11.40 -14.14
N ILE A 24 7.97 -11.85 -14.90
CA ILE A 24 8.19 -12.38 -16.25
C ILE A 24 8.42 -11.22 -17.23
N ASP A 25 7.59 -10.18 -17.14
CA ASP A 25 7.67 -8.97 -17.95
C ASP A 25 7.16 -7.74 -17.19
N PHE A 26 7.16 -6.57 -17.86
CA PHE A 26 6.68 -5.33 -17.26
C PHE A 26 5.18 -5.35 -16.94
N ASN A 27 4.37 -6.06 -17.73
CA ASN A 27 2.93 -6.10 -17.52
C ASN A 27 2.58 -6.95 -16.29
N ASP A 28 3.28 -8.05 -16.10
CA ASP A 28 3.21 -8.88 -14.89
C ASP A 28 3.60 -8.08 -13.64
N ALA A 29 4.72 -7.33 -13.70
CA ALA A 29 5.13 -6.43 -12.61
C ALA A 29 4.05 -5.38 -12.30
N LYS A 30 3.41 -4.82 -13.33
CA LYS A 30 2.32 -3.84 -13.18
C LYS A 30 1.11 -4.44 -12.48
N ILE A 31 0.66 -5.65 -12.91
CA ILE A 31 -0.48 -6.34 -12.32
C ILE A 31 -0.19 -6.73 -10.86
N SER A 32 0.98 -7.33 -10.60
CA SER A 32 1.40 -7.70 -9.25
C SER A 32 1.48 -6.48 -8.33
N THR A 33 2.01 -5.35 -8.82
CA THR A 33 2.08 -4.11 -8.05
C THR A 33 0.68 -3.59 -7.71
N PHE A 34 -0.24 -3.61 -8.69
CA PHE A 34 -1.64 -3.21 -8.46
C PHE A 34 -2.33 -4.11 -7.42
N GLN A 35 -2.18 -5.43 -7.55
CA GLN A 35 -2.74 -6.38 -6.59
C GLN A 35 -2.16 -6.19 -5.19
N TYR A 36 -0.86 -5.94 -5.07
CA TYR A 36 -0.20 -5.64 -3.81
C TYR A 36 -0.78 -4.38 -3.16
N ILE A 37 -0.97 -3.30 -3.93
CA ILE A 37 -1.54 -2.04 -3.41
C ILE A 37 -2.97 -2.28 -2.89
N GLU A 38 -3.83 -2.85 -3.72
CA GLU A 38 -5.27 -2.95 -3.43
C GLU A 38 -5.62 -4.03 -2.41
N SER A 39 -4.96 -5.19 -2.48
CA SER A 39 -5.31 -6.35 -1.65
C SER A 39 -4.57 -6.37 -0.33
N TRP A 40 -3.36 -5.80 -0.28
CA TRP A 40 -2.50 -5.85 0.90
C TRP A 40 -2.22 -4.48 1.48
N TYR A 41 -1.60 -3.56 0.73
CA TYR A 41 -1.15 -2.28 1.28
C TYR A 41 -2.32 -1.45 1.83
N ASN A 42 -3.35 -1.21 1.04
CA ASN A 42 -4.47 -0.37 1.46
C ASN A 42 -5.34 -1.02 2.54
N ARG A 43 -5.53 -2.34 2.47
CA ARG A 43 -6.53 -3.06 3.29
C ARG A 43 -5.97 -3.75 4.53
N LYS A 44 -4.69 -4.15 4.53
CA LYS A 44 -4.13 -5.04 5.56
C LYS A 44 -2.87 -4.49 6.22
N ARG A 45 -2.12 -3.61 5.54
CA ARG A 45 -0.90 -3.05 6.12
C ARG A 45 -1.23 -2.07 7.23
N ILE A 46 -0.60 -2.27 8.38
CA ILE A 46 -0.75 -1.40 9.55
C ILE A 46 0.39 -0.38 9.60
N HIS A 47 0.07 0.89 9.86
CA HIS A 47 1.03 1.97 9.98
C HIS A 47 0.96 2.61 11.37
N SER A 48 2.07 2.56 12.13
CA SER A 48 2.15 3.19 13.46
C SER A 48 1.89 4.70 13.43
N ARG A 49 2.27 5.38 12.35
CA ARG A 49 2.11 6.83 12.17
C ARG A 49 0.64 7.28 12.08
N ILE A 50 -0.29 6.40 11.72
CA ILE A 50 -1.74 6.67 11.66
C ILE A 50 -2.47 5.87 12.75
N GLY A 51 -1.85 5.72 13.93
CA GLY A 51 -2.49 5.08 15.08
C GLY A 51 -2.68 3.58 14.92
N PHE A 52 -1.75 2.90 14.23
CA PHE A 52 -1.82 1.46 13.96
C PHE A 52 -3.06 1.06 13.16
N MET A 53 -3.48 1.92 12.23
CA MET A 53 -4.58 1.65 11.31
C MET A 53 -4.06 1.27 9.92
N THR A 54 -4.97 0.72 9.11
CA THR A 54 -4.73 0.54 7.68
C THR A 54 -4.98 1.84 6.93
N PRO A 55 -4.33 2.04 5.76
CA PRO A 55 -4.58 3.21 4.92
C PRO A 55 -6.08 3.44 4.67
N GLN A 56 -6.82 2.38 4.32
CA GLN A 56 -8.24 2.48 4.05
C GLN A 56 -9.05 2.82 5.30
N ALA A 57 -8.72 2.23 6.46
CA ALA A 57 -9.42 2.53 7.71
C ALA A 57 -9.26 4.00 8.09
N TYR A 58 -8.05 4.55 7.93
CA TYR A 58 -7.77 5.96 8.20
C TYR A 58 -8.49 6.90 7.23
N GLU A 59 -8.49 6.60 5.92
CA GLU A 59 -9.26 7.38 4.94
C GLU A 59 -10.76 7.37 5.27
N ASN A 60 -11.32 6.21 5.65
CA ASN A 60 -12.72 6.10 6.04
C ASN A 60 -13.06 6.94 7.29
N LEU A 61 -12.14 7.06 8.25
CA LEU A 61 -12.33 7.91 9.43
C LEU A 61 -12.36 9.40 9.05
N ILE A 62 -11.43 9.84 8.20
CA ILE A 62 -11.40 11.24 7.71
C ILE A 62 -12.69 11.57 6.97
N ILE A 63 -13.13 10.71 6.06
CA ILE A 63 -14.35 10.93 5.27
C ILE A 63 -15.59 11.00 6.18
N LYS A 64 -15.69 10.15 7.21
CA LYS A 64 -16.81 10.18 8.16
C LYS A 64 -16.83 11.43 9.05
N SER A 65 -15.67 12.05 9.26
CA SER A 65 -15.54 13.25 10.09
C SER A 65 -15.79 14.56 9.32
N THR A 66 -15.99 14.46 8.00
CA THR A 66 -16.29 15.58 7.10
C THR A 66 -17.77 15.55 6.74
#